data_AF-A0A314UN68-F1
#
_entry.id   AF-A0A314UN68-F1
#
_cell.length_a   1.000
_cell.length_b   1.000
_cell.length_c   1.000
_cell.angle_alpha   90.00
_cell.angle_beta   90.00
_cell.angle_gamma   90.00
#
_symmetry.space_group_name_H-M   'P 1'
#
loop_
_entity.id
_entity.type
_entity.pdbx_description
1 polymer ?
#
loop_
_entity_poly.entity_id
_entity_poly.type
_entity_poly.pdbx_seq_one_letter_code
_entity_poly.pdbx_strand_id
1 'polypeptide(L)'
;MDERGHNMYHCDEREFQLNFSGWPTNIINIEIPSIRGFGAYPSATEIAEVNLSSIECGLPTQLSFSAREISDGTFFKAIEDYDPDIKRILHQLKTLYHDDPVLNPLTPWDRPPLKNIFCIYGTDLKTEVGYYFAPSGKPYPDNWIITDVIYEIEGSLFSRSGNLVEGNPGASSGDETVPYHSLSWCKNWLGPKVNITRAPQSEHDGSDVQVELNVEHHHEEDILPNMTRLPRVKYITYYEDSESIPGKRTAVWEIDKANHRNIVRSPVLMRELWLQIWHDIHPDATSKFVTKAKRGPLRDEDCYWDYGKARCAWAEYCEYRYLFGDVHLGQSCRLKNSSANLLSHYL
;
A
#
# COMPACT_ATOMS: atom_id res chain seq x y z
N MET A 1 -15.94 -34.80 66.47
CA MET A 1 -14.86 -33.79 66.48
C MET A 1 -13.72 -34.41 65.70
N ASP A 2 -13.54 -34.15 64.41
CA ASP A 2 -13.61 -32.85 63.74
C ASP A 2 -13.94 -33.06 62.25
N GLU A 3 -15.03 -32.48 61.76
CA GLU A 3 -15.41 -32.44 60.34
C GLU A 3 -14.59 -31.35 59.66
N ARG A 4 -13.63 -31.71 58.81
CA ARG A 4 -13.01 -30.75 57.89
C ARG A 4 -13.86 -30.67 56.62
N GLY A 5 -14.83 -29.77 56.65
CA GLY A 5 -15.61 -29.38 55.47
C GLY A 5 -14.68 -28.83 54.38
N HIS A 6 -14.74 -29.44 53.20
CA HIS A 6 -14.26 -28.82 51.97
C HIS A 6 -15.20 -27.65 51.66
N ASN A 7 -14.73 -26.42 51.88
CA ASN A 7 -15.40 -25.22 51.40
C ASN A 7 -15.33 -25.21 49.86
N MET A 8 -16.33 -25.82 49.24
CA MET A 8 -16.66 -25.63 47.83
C MET A 8 -17.13 -24.17 47.70
N TYR A 9 -16.39 -23.35 46.96
CA TYR A 9 -16.66 -21.92 46.88
C TYR A 9 -17.99 -21.71 46.12
N HIS A 10 -18.89 -20.94 46.70
CA HIS A 10 -20.27 -20.69 46.23
C HIS A 10 -20.37 -20.11 44.79
N CYS A 11 -19.23 -19.73 44.19
CA CYS A 11 -19.12 -19.30 42.80
C CYS A 11 -19.10 -20.46 41.79
N ASP A 12 -18.59 -21.64 42.18
CA ASP A 12 -18.47 -22.81 41.31
C ASP A 12 -19.86 -23.36 40.89
N GLU A 13 -20.84 -23.27 41.81
CA GLU A 13 -22.23 -23.65 41.52
C GLU A 13 -22.93 -22.67 40.55
N ARG A 14 -22.51 -21.40 40.52
CA ARG A 14 -23.10 -20.39 39.61
C ARG A 14 -22.55 -20.52 38.19
N GLU A 15 -21.29 -20.90 38.00
CA GLU A 15 -20.76 -21.22 36.68
C GLU A 15 -21.40 -22.49 36.09
N PHE A 16 -21.72 -23.48 36.93
CA PHE A 16 -22.41 -24.70 36.48
C PHE A 16 -23.85 -24.45 35.97
N GLN A 17 -24.51 -23.39 36.47
CA GLN A 17 -25.88 -23.01 36.06
C GLN A 17 -25.94 -22.14 34.80
N LEU A 18 -24.83 -21.48 34.44
CA LEU A 18 -24.72 -20.70 33.22
C LEU A 18 -24.19 -21.65 32.14
N ASN A 19 -25.00 -21.97 31.13
CA ASN A 19 -24.68 -22.88 30.00
C ASN A 19 -23.45 -22.45 29.17
N PHE A 20 -22.27 -22.44 29.78
CA PHE A 20 -20.98 -22.28 29.13
C PHE A 20 -20.28 -23.63 29.17
N SER A 21 -19.83 -24.12 28.02
CA SER A 21 -19.15 -25.40 27.88
C SER A 21 -17.68 -25.33 28.36
N GLY A 22 -17.46 -24.85 29.59
CA GLY A 22 -16.15 -24.77 30.23
C GLY A 22 -15.98 -25.87 31.27
N TRP A 23 -14.81 -26.52 31.28
CA TRP A 23 -14.50 -27.55 32.27
C TRP A 23 -14.33 -26.90 33.66
N PRO A 24 -15.07 -27.33 34.70
CA PRO A 24 -15.12 -26.65 36.00
C PRO A 24 -13.93 -27.01 36.92
N THR A 25 -12.75 -27.25 36.34
CA THR A 25 -11.59 -27.77 37.08
C THR A 25 -10.37 -26.89 36.85
N ASN A 26 -9.65 -26.59 37.93
CA ASN A 26 -8.31 -26.01 37.86
C ASN A 26 -7.40 -26.92 37.04
N ILE A 27 -6.91 -26.43 35.91
CA ILE A 27 -6.11 -27.20 34.95
C ILE A 27 -4.63 -27.10 35.30
N ILE A 28 -4.20 -25.94 35.80
CA ILE A 28 -2.80 -25.67 36.14
C ILE A 28 -2.73 -25.25 37.61
N ASN A 29 -1.90 -25.95 38.37
CA ASN A 29 -1.52 -25.56 39.72
C ASN A 29 -0.02 -25.24 39.71
N ILE A 30 0.35 -24.08 40.24
CA ILE A 30 1.73 -23.67 40.40
C ILE A 30 2.02 -23.41 41.87
N GLU A 31 3.25 -23.72 42.27
CA GLU A 31 3.77 -23.36 43.57
C GLU A 31 4.71 -22.18 43.39
N ILE A 32 4.35 -21.04 43.98
CA ILE A 32 5.18 -19.85 43.92
C ILE A 32 6.08 -19.84 45.16
N PRO A 33 7.42 -19.79 45.00
CA PRO A 33 8.32 -19.68 46.14
C PRO A 33 8.09 -18.37 46.88
N SER A 34 8.07 -18.45 48.21
CA SER A 34 7.87 -17.31 49.11
C SER A 34 9.01 -16.28 49.06
N ILE A 35 10.17 -16.69 48.55
CA ILE A 35 11.36 -15.86 48.37
C ILE A 35 11.56 -15.67 46.87
N ARG A 36 11.65 -14.40 46.41
CA ARG A 36 12.06 -14.07 45.04
C ARG A 36 13.49 -14.56 44.82
N GLY A 37 13.64 -15.73 44.22
CA GLY A 37 14.95 -16.27 43.85
C GLY A 37 15.60 -15.37 42.80
N PHE A 38 16.91 -15.16 42.93
CA PHE A 38 17.73 -14.56 41.88
C PHE A 38 17.51 -15.33 40.56
N GLY A 39 17.56 -14.60 39.43
CA GLY A 39 17.34 -15.19 38.10
C GLY A 39 18.23 -16.40 37.85
N ALA A 40 17.86 -17.22 36.85
CA ALA A 40 18.45 -18.54 36.58
C ALA A 40 20.00 -18.60 36.47
N TYR A 41 20.69 -17.46 36.40
CA TYR A 41 22.14 -17.30 36.54
C TYR A 41 22.48 -16.05 37.39
N PRO A 42 22.67 -16.16 38.72
CA PRO A 42 23.14 -15.05 39.52
C PRO A 42 24.62 -14.77 39.24
N SER A 43 25.00 -13.50 39.21
CA SER A 43 26.42 -13.11 39.11
C SER A 43 27.10 -13.28 40.47
N ALA A 44 28.40 -13.62 40.49
CA ALA A 44 29.14 -13.91 41.73
C ALA A 44 29.11 -12.77 42.77
N THR A 45 28.78 -11.55 42.35
CA THR A 45 28.59 -10.37 43.19
C THR A 45 27.27 -10.37 43.98
N GLU A 46 26.22 -11.05 43.50
CA GLU A 46 24.92 -11.15 44.22
C GLU A 46 24.97 -12.15 45.40
N ILE A 47 25.93 -13.07 45.39
CA ILE A 47 26.11 -14.09 46.43
C ILE A 47 26.81 -13.51 47.67
N ALA A 48 27.55 -12.41 47.53
CA ALA A 48 28.42 -11.89 48.59
C ALA A 48 27.74 -10.94 49.59
N GLU A 49 26.52 -10.45 49.33
CA GLU A 49 25.84 -9.46 50.18
C GLU A 49 24.78 -10.04 51.14
N VAL A 50 24.52 -11.35 51.15
CA VAL A 50 23.49 -11.92 52.03
C VAL A 50 24.06 -12.23 53.42
N ASN A 51 23.95 -11.26 54.32
CA ASN A 51 23.89 -11.50 55.76
C ASN A 51 22.85 -12.59 56.06
N LEU A 52 23.30 -13.66 56.71
CA LEU A 52 22.58 -14.90 57.05
C LEU A 52 21.45 -14.74 58.11
N SER A 53 20.73 -13.60 58.14
CA SER A 53 19.80 -13.28 59.23
C SER A 53 18.34 -13.00 58.83
N SER A 54 17.91 -13.28 57.59
CA SER A 54 16.48 -13.13 57.22
C SER A 54 16.01 -14.15 56.19
N ILE A 55 16.28 -15.44 56.43
CA ILE A 55 15.50 -16.51 55.76
C ILE A 55 14.26 -16.72 56.61
N GLU A 56 13.24 -15.89 56.41
CA GLU A 56 11.89 -16.23 56.84
C GLU A 56 11.41 -17.38 55.94
N CYS A 57 11.24 -18.57 56.53
CA CYS A 57 10.59 -19.70 55.88
C CYS A 57 9.13 -19.38 55.57
N GLY A 58 8.86 -18.71 54.45
CA GLY A 58 7.50 -18.62 53.91
C GLY A 58 7.13 -19.94 53.25
N LEU A 59 5.94 -20.47 53.55
CA LEU A 59 5.40 -21.62 52.83
C LEU A 59 5.13 -21.22 51.36
N PRO A 60 5.37 -22.11 50.37
CA PRO A 60 5.03 -21.83 48.99
C PRO A 60 3.52 -21.60 48.86
N THR A 61 3.12 -20.53 48.18
CA THR A 61 1.71 -20.24 47.93
C THR A 61 1.29 -21.00 46.69
N GLN A 62 0.30 -21.90 46.83
CA GLN A 62 -0.26 -22.62 45.71
C GLN A 62 -1.29 -21.73 45.00
N LEU A 63 -1.08 -21.44 43.73
CA LEU A 63 -2.07 -20.80 42.86
C LEU A 63 -2.63 -21.83 41.88
N SER A 64 -3.94 -21.80 41.69
CA SER A 64 -4.66 -22.71 40.81
C SER A 64 -5.44 -21.90 39.77
N PHE A 65 -5.32 -22.28 38.50
CA PHE A 65 -5.94 -21.55 37.38
C PHE A 65 -6.85 -22.48 36.59
N SER A 66 -8.05 -21.98 36.30
CA SER A 66 -9.04 -22.59 35.42
C SER A 66 -8.67 -22.46 33.94
N ALA A 67 -9.36 -23.22 33.08
CA ALA A 67 -9.22 -23.13 31.63
C ALA A 67 -9.43 -21.69 31.10
N ARG A 68 -10.37 -20.96 31.71
CA ARG A 68 -10.74 -19.60 31.35
C ARG A 68 -9.66 -18.59 31.74
N GLU A 69 -9.07 -18.75 32.91
CA GLU A 69 -7.99 -17.86 33.35
C GLU A 69 -6.71 -18.06 32.53
N ILE A 70 -6.55 -19.23 31.92
CA ILE A 70 -5.51 -19.48 30.91
C ILE A 70 -5.87 -18.81 29.58
N SER A 71 -7.11 -18.95 29.10
CA SER A 71 -7.54 -18.37 27.82
C SER A 71 -7.55 -16.85 27.81
N ASP A 72 -7.97 -16.23 28.92
CA ASP A 72 -8.08 -14.77 29.05
C ASP A 72 -6.73 -14.14 29.46
N GLY A 73 -5.68 -14.95 29.60
CA GLY A 73 -4.31 -14.52 29.84
C GLY A 73 -3.97 -14.16 31.29
N THR A 74 -4.90 -14.37 32.23
CA THR A 74 -4.73 -14.09 33.67
C THR A 74 -3.58 -14.91 34.27
N PHE A 75 -3.44 -16.17 33.88
CA PHE A 75 -2.31 -17.02 34.29
C PHE A 75 -0.96 -16.39 33.93
N PHE A 76 -0.79 -15.99 32.67
CA PHE A 76 0.47 -15.42 32.18
C PHE A 76 0.82 -14.11 32.88
N LYS A 77 -0.17 -13.27 33.20
CA LYS A 77 0.03 -12.06 34.01
C LYS A 77 0.44 -12.39 35.44
N ALA A 78 -0.14 -13.43 36.05
CA ALA A 78 0.18 -13.82 37.42
C ALA A 78 1.62 -14.35 37.58
N ILE A 79 2.20 -14.95 36.53
CA ILE A 79 3.58 -15.45 36.53
C ILE A 79 4.60 -14.50 35.91
N GLU A 80 4.19 -13.28 35.51
CA GLU A 80 5.03 -12.30 34.81
C GLU A 80 6.34 -12.01 35.55
N ASP A 81 6.29 -11.89 36.87
CA ASP A 81 7.48 -11.58 37.68
C ASP A 81 8.38 -12.79 37.95
N TYR A 82 7.91 -14.00 37.64
CA TYR A 82 8.60 -15.26 37.91
C TYR A 82 9.19 -15.91 36.66
N ASP A 83 8.67 -15.58 35.48
CA ASP A 83 9.16 -16.05 34.19
C ASP A 83 9.61 -14.85 33.31
N PRO A 84 10.93 -14.69 33.08
CA PRO A 84 11.45 -13.57 32.29
C PRO A 84 11.01 -13.60 30.82
N ASP A 85 10.72 -14.78 30.26
CA ASP A 85 10.24 -14.89 28.88
C ASP A 85 8.78 -14.42 28.78
N ILE A 86 7.93 -14.77 29.76
CA ILE A 86 6.55 -14.27 29.84
C ILE A 86 6.53 -12.76 30.04
N LYS A 87 7.42 -12.22 30.88
CA LYS A 87 7.58 -10.77 31.04
C LYS A 87 7.90 -10.07 29.72
N ARG A 88 8.83 -10.63 28.94
CA ARG A 88 9.18 -10.09 27.62
C ARG A 88 7.98 -10.14 26.66
N ILE A 89 7.24 -11.25 26.63
CA ILE A 89 6.08 -11.43 25.74
C ILE A 89 4.95 -10.47 26.12
N LEU A 90 4.62 -10.33 27.40
CA LEU A 90 3.59 -9.39 27.87
C LEU A 90 3.98 -7.94 27.59
N HIS A 91 5.25 -7.58 27.74
CA HIS A 91 5.75 -6.27 27.35
C HIS A 91 5.60 -5.99 25.85
N GLN A 92 5.92 -6.98 24.99
CA GLN A 92 5.74 -6.87 23.54
C GLN A 92 4.26 -6.74 23.16
N LEU A 93 3.39 -7.57 23.75
CA LEU A 93 1.95 -7.52 23.50
C LEU A 93 1.36 -6.17 23.93
N LYS A 94 1.76 -5.67 25.10
CA LYS A 94 1.36 -4.33 25.53
C LYS A 94 1.83 -3.26 24.56
N THR A 95 3.12 -3.24 24.24
CA THR A 95 3.73 -2.19 23.40
C THR A 95 3.24 -2.20 21.95
N LEU A 96 3.05 -3.38 21.36
CA LEU A 96 2.77 -3.54 19.93
C LEU A 96 1.27 -3.73 19.60
N TYR A 97 0.43 -4.05 20.58
CA TYR A 97 -1.00 -4.32 20.32
C TYR A 97 -1.96 -3.50 21.18
N HIS A 98 -1.65 -3.27 22.46
CA HIS A 98 -2.56 -2.52 23.34
C HIS A 98 -2.27 -1.03 23.35
N ASP A 99 -0.99 -0.68 23.41
CA ASP A 99 -0.50 0.70 23.47
C ASP A 99 -0.12 1.21 22.06
N ASP A 100 0.02 0.34 21.07
CA ASP A 100 0.24 0.74 19.68
C ASP A 100 -1.05 1.41 19.18
N PRO A 101 -1.05 2.72 18.90
CA PRO A 101 -2.22 3.39 18.37
C PRO A 101 -2.64 2.68 17.08
N VAL A 102 -3.86 2.13 17.07
CA VAL A 102 -4.43 1.53 15.85
C VAL A 102 -4.26 2.54 14.73
N LEU A 103 -3.44 2.18 13.73
CA LEU A 103 -3.17 3.04 12.58
C LEU A 103 -4.51 3.44 12.00
N ASN A 104 -4.90 4.70 12.17
CA ASN A 104 -6.07 5.23 11.50
C ASN A 104 -5.67 5.44 10.04
N PRO A 105 -6.17 4.63 9.10
CA PRO A 105 -5.80 4.76 7.70
C PRO A 105 -6.30 6.09 7.10
N LEU A 106 -7.19 6.80 7.82
CA LEU A 106 -7.74 8.09 7.43
C LEU A 106 -6.98 9.28 8.01
N THR A 107 -6.01 9.06 8.90
CA THR A 107 -5.14 10.16 9.34
C THR A 107 -4.22 10.52 8.18
N PRO A 108 -4.12 11.81 7.76
CA PRO A 108 -3.20 12.23 6.72
C PRO A 108 -1.76 11.82 7.02
N TRP A 109 -1.05 11.32 6.00
CA TRP A 109 0.35 10.89 6.14
C TRP A 109 1.29 11.96 5.60
N ASP A 110 2.22 12.39 6.44
CA ASP A 110 3.32 13.24 6.02
C ASP A 110 4.16 12.55 4.94
N ARG A 111 4.78 13.36 4.08
CA ARG A 111 5.70 12.89 3.05
C ARG A 111 6.81 12.03 3.70
N PRO A 112 6.97 10.76 3.28
CA PRO A 112 8.02 9.90 3.80
C PRO A 112 9.43 10.53 3.68
N PRO A 113 10.36 10.24 4.60
CA PRO A 113 11.72 10.79 4.60
C PRO A 113 12.63 10.18 3.51
N LEU A 114 12.08 9.85 2.34
CA LEU A 114 12.79 9.28 1.20
C LEU A 114 13.28 10.38 0.25
N LYS A 115 14.45 10.14 -0.36
CA LYS A 115 15.07 11.08 -1.31
C LYS A 115 14.22 11.26 -2.57
N ASN A 116 13.82 10.14 -3.17
CA ASN A 116 13.05 10.10 -4.40
C ASN A 116 11.74 9.35 -4.14
N ILE A 117 10.60 9.98 -4.44
CA ILE A 117 9.29 9.33 -4.36
C ILE A 117 8.67 9.37 -5.75
N PHE A 118 8.29 8.20 -6.26
CA PHE A 118 7.52 8.06 -7.49
C PHE A 118 6.22 7.36 -7.15
N CYS A 119 5.10 8.04 -7.37
CA CYS A 119 3.76 7.48 -7.23
C CYS A 119 3.17 7.30 -8.62
N ILE A 120 2.85 6.06 -9.00
CA ILE A 120 2.43 5.76 -10.37
C ILE A 120 1.18 4.89 -10.31
N TYR A 121 0.13 5.32 -11.00
CA TYR A 121 -1.15 4.63 -10.97
C TYR A 121 -1.94 4.82 -12.26
N GLY A 122 -2.93 3.94 -12.46
CA GLY A 122 -3.87 4.02 -13.57
C GLY A 122 -5.08 4.89 -13.24
N THR A 123 -5.66 5.49 -14.26
CA THR A 123 -6.85 6.35 -14.12
C THR A 123 -7.86 6.10 -15.23
N ASP A 124 -9.04 6.69 -15.10
CA ASP A 124 -10.14 6.69 -16.06
C ASP A 124 -10.73 5.29 -16.35
N LEU A 125 -10.59 4.31 -15.46
CA LEU A 125 -11.29 3.03 -15.56
C LEU A 125 -12.51 2.98 -14.66
N LYS A 126 -13.52 2.20 -15.07
CA LYS A 126 -14.74 1.96 -14.29
C LYS A 126 -14.35 1.33 -12.95
N THR A 127 -14.50 2.06 -11.85
CA THR A 127 -13.98 1.64 -10.54
C THR A 127 -15.09 1.56 -9.51
N GLU A 128 -15.07 0.53 -8.67
CA GLU A 128 -16.05 0.32 -7.62
C GLU A 128 -15.86 1.33 -6.48
N VAL A 129 -16.92 2.05 -6.10
CA VAL A 129 -16.87 3.11 -5.08
C VAL A 129 -17.90 2.95 -3.97
N GLY A 130 -18.91 2.10 -4.15
CA GLY A 130 -19.96 1.92 -3.14
C GLY A 130 -20.80 0.67 -3.32
N TYR A 131 -21.55 0.34 -2.26
CA TYR A 131 -22.39 -0.85 -2.21
C TYR A 131 -23.76 -0.48 -1.63
N TYR A 132 -24.82 -1.03 -2.20
CA TYR A 132 -26.14 -1.03 -1.59
C TYR A 132 -26.35 -2.34 -0.85
N PHE A 133 -26.70 -2.26 0.43
CA PHE A 133 -27.04 -3.40 1.26
C PHE A 133 -28.53 -3.45 1.55
N ALA A 134 -29.10 -4.66 1.59
CA ALA A 134 -30.47 -4.90 2.02
C ALA A 134 -30.53 -6.09 3.00
N PRO A 135 -31.53 -6.14 3.88
CA PRO A 135 -31.72 -7.26 4.79
C PRO A 135 -32.06 -8.53 4.00
N SER A 136 -31.38 -9.64 4.30
CA SER A 136 -31.54 -10.93 3.61
C SER A 136 -32.67 -11.79 4.16
N GLY A 137 -33.16 -11.47 5.37
CA GLY A 137 -34.10 -12.28 6.15
C GLY A 137 -33.47 -13.46 6.90
N LYS A 138 -32.14 -13.67 6.82
CA LYS A 138 -31.42 -14.71 7.58
C LYS A 138 -30.95 -14.21 8.96
N PRO A 139 -30.72 -15.11 9.93
CA PRO A 139 -30.07 -14.73 11.19
C PRO A 139 -28.63 -14.29 10.96
N TYR A 140 -28.09 -13.53 11.91
CA TYR A 140 -26.68 -13.13 11.94
C TYR A 140 -25.75 -14.36 11.82
N PRO A 141 -24.67 -14.30 11.03
CA PRO A 141 -24.07 -13.13 10.36
C PRO A 141 -24.61 -12.82 8.95
N ASP A 142 -25.45 -13.67 8.38
CA ASP A 142 -25.90 -13.56 6.98
C ASP A 142 -27.09 -12.62 6.80
N ASN A 143 -27.38 -11.73 7.77
CA ASN A 143 -28.58 -10.90 7.79
C ASN A 143 -28.58 -9.76 6.75
N TRP A 144 -27.47 -9.50 6.08
CA TRP A 144 -27.32 -8.49 5.04
C TRP A 144 -26.80 -9.09 3.73
N ILE A 145 -27.28 -8.58 2.60
CA ILE A 145 -26.77 -8.93 1.26
C ILE A 145 -26.51 -7.66 0.45
N ILE A 146 -25.52 -7.71 -0.43
CA ILE A 146 -25.25 -6.64 -1.41
C ILE A 146 -26.27 -6.76 -2.54
N THR A 147 -27.11 -5.75 -2.73
CA THR A 147 -28.12 -5.70 -3.79
C THR A 147 -27.60 -5.03 -5.06
N ASP A 148 -26.73 -4.04 -4.93
CA ASP A 148 -26.16 -3.31 -6.06
C ASP A 148 -24.76 -2.78 -5.72
N VAL A 149 -23.97 -2.48 -6.76
CA VAL A 149 -22.61 -1.92 -6.67
C VAL A 149 -22.55 -0.65 -7.47
N ILE A 150 -22.00 0.40 -6.88
CA ILE A 150 -21.85 1.71 -7.48
C ILE A 150 -20.45 1.80 -8.07
N TYR A 151 -20.39 2.22 -9.32
CA TYR A 151 -19.18 2.44 -10.08
C TYR A 151 -19.02 3.91 -10.43
N GLU A 152 -17.80 4.38 -10.37
CA GLU A 152 -17.39 5.68 -10.89
C GLU A 152 -16.75 5.51 -12.27
N ILE A 153 -17.21 6.28 -13.24
CA ILE A 153 -16.65 6.34 -14.58
C ILE A 153 -16.96 7.70 -15.21
N GLU A 154 -15.95 8.32 -15.83
CA GLU A 154 -16.10 9.54 -16.63
C GLU A 154 -16.82 10.70 -15.90
N GLY A 155 -16.54 10.86 -14.60
CA GLY A 155 -17.13 11.94 -13.79
C GLY A 155 -18.61 11.73 -13.50
N SER A 156 -19.08 10.49 -13.45
CA SER A 156 -20.46 10.13 -13.09
C SER A 156 -20.50 8.81 -12.31
N LEU A 157 -21.56 8.64 -11.52
CA LEU A 157 -21.79 7.45 -10.71
C LEU A 157 -22.90 6.61 -11.31
N PHE A 158 -22.62 5.33 -11.54
CA PHE A 158 -23.56 4.39 -12.13
C PHE A 158 -23.71 3.14 -11.27
N SER A 159 -24.93 2.65 -11.12
CA SER A 159 -25.16 1.36 -10.51
C SER A 159 -24.70 0.21 -11.43
N ARG A 160 -24.65 -1.02 -10.91
CA ARG A 160 -24.38 -2.22 -11.73
C ARG A 160 -25.43 -2.40 -12.81
N SER A 161 -26.67 -1.99 -12.53
CA SER A 161 -27.80 -1.97 -13.46
C SER A 161 -27.73 -0.85 -14.51
N GLY A 162 -26.75 0.07 -14.42
CA GLY A 162 -26.53 1.16 -15.37
C GLY A 162 -27.37 2.41 -15.09
N ASN A 163 -28.06 2.47 -13.94
CA ASN A 163 -28.81 3.64 -13.54
C ASN A 163 -27.85 4.72 -13.01
N LEU A 164 -28.10 5.98 -13.35
CA LEU A 164 -27.39 7.11 -12.78
C LEU A 164 -27.71 7.21 -11.28
N VAL A 165 -26.67 7.33 -10.45
CA VAL A 165 -26.77 7.48 -9.01
C VAL A 165 -26.40 8.92 -8.65
N GLU A 166 -27.19 9.55 -7.77
CA GLU A 166 -26.85 10.88 -7.26
C GLU A 166 -25.64 10.82 -6.33
N GLY A 167 -24.68 11.72 -6.54
CA GLY A 167 -23.50 11.87 -5.69
C GLY A 167 -22.48 12.82 -6.31
N ASN A 168 -21.35 12.97 -5.63
CA ASN A 168 -20.23 13.80 -6.05
C ASN A 168 -19.10 12.90 -6.58
N PRO A 169 -19.04 12.63 -7.89
CA PRO A 169 -17.92 11.92 -8.48
C PRO A 169 -16.64 12.75 -8.36
N GLY A 170 -15.51 12.06 -8.24
CA GLY A 170 -14.19 12.66 -8.31
C GLY A 170 -13.86 13.19 -9.71
N ALA A 171 -12.73 13.88 -9.80
CA ALA A 171 -12.26 14.48 -11.06
C ALA A 171 -11.93 13.45 -12.14
N SER A 172 -11.56 12.24 -11.74
CA SER A 172 -11.32 11.08 -12.60
C SER A 172 -11.75 9.82 -11.86
N SER A 173 -11.95 8.72 -12.60
CA SER A 173 -12.19 7.42 -12.02
C SER A 173 -10.87 6.66 -11.81
N GLY A 174 -10.91 5.64 -10.95
CA GLY A 174 -9.73 4.86 -10.54
C GLY A 174 -9.17 3.90 -11.60
N ASP A 175 -8.45 2.88 -11.11
CA ASP A 175 -7.72 1.89 -11.92
C ASP A 175 -8.46 0.55 -12.11
N GLU A 176 -9.79 0.56 -11.96
CA GLU A 176 -10.72 -0.60 -11.88
C GLU A 176 -10.93 -1.15 -10.47
N THR A 177 -9.91 -1.10 -9.61
CA THR A 177 -9.97 -1.66 -8.25
C THR A 177 -9.90 -0.59 -7.18
N VAL A 178 -8.97 0.36 -7.32
CA VAL A 178 -8.72 1.40 -6.33
C VAL A 178 -9.25 2.73 -6.88
N PRO A 179 -10.14 3.43 -6.14
CA PRO A 179 -10.71 4.70 -6.59
C PRO A 179 -9.64 5.78 -6.70
N TYR A 180 -9.84 6.71 -7.64
CA TYR A 180 -8.89 7.79 -7.91
C TYR A 180 -8.59 8.63 -6.67
N HIS A 181 -9.57 8.89 -5.81
CA HIS A 181 -9.37 9.64 -4.57
C HIS A 181 -8.31 9.02 -3.63
N SER A 182 -8.21 7.68 -3.61
CA SER A 182 -7.16 7.00 -2.86
C SER A 182 -5.81 7.03 -3.59
N LEU A 183 -5.83 6.86 -4.92
CA LEU A 183 -4.62 6.85 -5.74
C LEU A 183 -3.93 8.22 -5.79
N SER A 184 -4.71 9.29 -5.94
CA SER A 184 -4.21 10.66 -6.07
C SER A 184 -3.70 11.25 -4.76
N TRP A 185 -3.92 10.58 -3.62
CA TRP A 185 -3.48 11.04 -2.30
C TRP A 185 -1.99 11.38 -2.24
N CYS A 186 -1.15 10.63 -2.96
CA CYS A 186 0.29 10.88 -3.03
C CYS A 186 0.67 12.23 -3.67
N LYS A 187 -0.27 12.94 -4.32
CA LYS A 187 -0.08 14.32 -4.76
C LYS A 187 0.14 15.27 -3.58
N ASN A 188 -0.39 14.97 -2.40
CA ASN A 188 -0.13 15.75 -1.18
C ASN A 188 1.36 15.78 -0.78
N TRP A 189 2.18 14.88 -1.33
CA TRP A 189 3.64 14.85 -1.13
C TRP A 189 4.42 15.70 -2.15
N LEU A 190 3.74 16.29 -3.12
CA LEU A 190 4.28 17.33 -3.99
C LEU A 190 4.36 18.64 -3.20
N GLY A 191 5.38 19.45 -3.47
CA GLY A 191 5.49 20.76 -2.88
C GLY A 191 4.52 21.80 -3.44
N PRO A 192 4.64 23.07 -3.04
CA PRO A 192 3.72 24.14 -3.40
C PRO A 192 3.78 24.55 -4.88
N LYS A 193 4.85 24.19 -5.58
CA LYS A 193 5.01 24.43 -7.02
C LYS A 193 5.28 23.12 -7.73
N VAL A 194 4.47 22.83 -8.74
CA VAL A 194 4.52 21.57 -9.48
C VAL A 194 4.62 21.86 -10.97
N ASN A 195 5.49 21.12 -11.65
CA ASN A 195 5.54 21.12 -13.11
C ASN A 195 4.68 19.98 -13.64
N ILE A 196 3.72 20.32 -14.51
CA ILE A 196 2.81 19.37 -15.12
C ILE A 196 3.19 19.19 -16.58
N THR A 197 3.40 17.95 -16.99
CA THR A 197 3.59 17.60 -18.39
C THR A 197 2.59 16.53 -18.78
N ARG A 198 1.90 16.69 -19.91
CA ARG A 198 1.03 15.66 -20.48
C ARG A 198 1.56 15.26 -21.85
N ALA A 199 1.79 13.97 -22.03
CA ALA A 199 2.31 13.41 -23.27
C ALA A 199 1.48 12.19 -23.70
N PRO A 200 1.35 11.93 -25.02
CA PRO A 200 0.76 10.69 -25.51
C PRO A 200 1.48 9.45 -24.97
N GLN A 201 0.74 8.36 -24.73
CA GLN A 201 1.35 7.09 -24.33
C GLN A 201 2.16 6.44 -25.47
N SER A 202 1.75 6.64 -26.73
CA SER A 202 2.46 6.17 -27.91
C SER A 202 3.68 7.03 -28.23
N GLU A 203 4.50 6.58 -29.18
CA GLU A 203 5.61 7.34 -29.74
C GLU A 203 5.09 8.67 -30.31
N HIS A 204 5.80 9.76 -30.02
CA HIS A 204 5.43 11.11 -30.41
C HIS A 204 6.66 11.98 -30.65
N ASP A 205 6.52 13.00 -31.51
CA ASP A 205 7.61 13.90 -31.88
C ASP A 205 7.70 15.12 -30.96
N GLY A 206 6.67 15.32 -30.13
CA GLY A 206 6.53 16.43 -29.18
C GLY A 206 5.45 17.44 -29.54
N SER A 207 4.88 17.36 -30.74
CA SER A 207 3.83 18.28 -31.20
C SER A 207 2.57 18.27 -30.32
N ASP A 208 2.22 17.11 -29.77
CA ASP A 208 1.03 16.91 -28.92
C ASP A 208 1.35 16.97 -27.41
N VAL A 209 2.59 17.32 -27.03
CA VAL A 209 2.99 17.43 -25.62
C VAL A 209 2.57 18.78 -25.07
N GLN A 210 1.86 18.76 -23.95
CA GLN A 210 1.39 19.95 -23.24
C GLN A 210 2.19 20.11 -21.94
N VAL A 211 2.66 21.32 -21.65
CA VAL A 211 3.50 21.61 -20.48
C VAL A 211 2.97 22.86 -19.76
N GLU A 212 2.76 22.75 -18.46
CA GLU A 212 2.46 23.85 -17.54
C GLU A 212 3.50 23.84 -16.42
N LEU A 213 4.22 24.96 -16.25
CA LEU A 213 5.30 25.08 -15.28
C LEU A 213 4.86 25.92 -14.09
N ASN A 214 5.38 25.61 -12.91
CA ASN A 214 5.13 26.36 -11.67
C ASN A 214 3.64 26.50 -11.32
N VAL A 215 2.87 25.43 -11.50
CA VAL A 215 1.46 25.39 -11.08
C VAL A 215 1.41 25.41 -9.55
N GLU A 216 0.60 26.32 -9.01
CA GLU A 216 0.39 26.43 -7.57
C GLU A 216 -0.39 25.21 -7.07
N HIS A 217 0.12 24.58 -6.01
CA HIS A 217 -0.50 23.44 -5.36
C HIS A 217 -0.83 23.80 -3.92
N HIS A 218 -2.12 23.82 -3.60
CA HIS A 218 -2.62 23.96 -2.25
C HIS A 218 -2.66 22.59 -1.59
N HIS A 219 -2.14 22.49 -0.37
CA HIS A 219 -2.15 21.23 0.37
C HIS A 219 -3.59 20.75 0.59
N GLU A 220 -3.82 19.45 0.48
CA GLU A 220 -5.13 18.79 0.58
C GLU A 220 -6.08 18.99 -0.61
N GLU A 221 -5.71 19.82 -1.60
CA GLU A 221 -6.47 19.99 -2.84
C GLU A 221 -5.84 19.19 -3.99
N ASP A 222 -6.68 18.57 -4.83
CA ASP A 222 -6.18 17.86 -6.01
C ASP A 222 -5.74 18.84 -7.11
N ILE A 223 -4.66 18.48 -7.80
CA ILE A 223 -4.12 19.27 -8.92
C ILE A 223 -4.72 18.73 -10.22
N LEU A 224 -5.64 19.51 -10.79
CA LEU A 224 -6.27 19.21 -12.06
C LEU A 224 -5.61 20.00 -13.20
N PRO A 225 -5.07 19.32 -14.23
CA PRO A 225 -4.35 19.98 -15.31
C PRO A 225 -5.35 20.60 -16.29
N ASN A 226 -5.16 21.87 -16.64
CA ASN A 226 -6.02 22.56 -17.61
C ASN A 226 -5.57 22.28 -19.06
N MET A 227 -5.49 21.00 -19.40
CA MET A 227 -4.92 20.51 -20.66
C MET A 227 -5.97 19.79 -21.50
N THR A 228 -5.95 20.05 -22.81
CA THR A 228 -6.90 19.46 -23.77
C THR A 228 -6.64 17.97 -23.99
N ARG A 229 -7.72 17.18 -24.11
CA ARG A 229 -7.67 15.73 -24.33
C ARG A 229 -8.36 15.36 -25.64
N LEU A 230 -7.69 14.54 -26.46
CA LEU A 230 -8.30 13.97 -27.67
C LEU A 230 -8.98 12.63 -27.33
N PRO A 231 -10.25 12.38 -27.74
CA PRO A 231 -11.04 11.22 -27.28
C PRO A 231 -10.47 9.83 -27.56
N ARG A 232 -9.50 9.70 -28.49
CA ARG A 232 -8.91 8.41 -28.89
C ARG A 232 -7.45 8.25 -28.49
N VAL A 233 -6.86 9.27 -27.89
CA VAL A 233 -5.46 9.26 -27.50
C VAL A 233 -5.41 9.03 -26.00
N LYS A 234 -4.61 8.05 -25.59
CA LYS A 234 -4.30 7.82 -24.18
C LYS A 234 -3.08 8.65 -23.83
N TYR A 235 -3.14 9.34 -22.70
CA TYR A 235 -2.05 10.18 -22.23
C TYR A 235 -1.41 9.61 -20.97
N ILE A 236 -0.25 10.15 -20.65
CA ILE A 236 0.37 10.10 -19.33
C ILE A 236 0.48 11.54 -18.85
N THR A 237 0.03 11.80 -17.64
CA THR A 237 0.22 13.11 -17.00
C THR A 237 1.27 12.95 -15.89
N TYR A 238 2.32 13.77 -15.98
CA TYR A 238 3.43 13.81 -15.04
C TYR A 238 3.31 15.05 -14.19
N TYR A 239 3.32 14.89 -12.87
CA TYR A 239 3.41 15.95 -11.89
C TYR A 239 4.75 15.83 -11.20
N GLU A 240 5.62 16.80 -11.37
CA GLU A 240 7.02 16.70 -10.96
C GLU A 240 7.40 17.90 -10.08
N ASP A 241 7.96 17.62 -8.90
CA ASP A 241 8.53 18.60 -7.97
C ASP A 241 9.91 18.14 -7.50
N SER A 242 10.91 18.98 -7.70
CA SER A 242 12.29 18.77 -7.25
C SER A 242 12.91 19.98 -6.56
N GLU A 243 12.17 21.08 -6.45
CA GLU A 243 12.69 22.37 -5.95
C GLU A 243 12.25 22.63 -4.52
N SER A 244 11.09 22.09 -4.12
CA SER A 244 10.45 22.42 -2.85
C SER A 244 11.22 21.92 -1.63
N ILE A 245 11.86 20.75 -1.73
CA ILE A 245 12.67 20.17 -0.65
C ILE A 245 14.09 19.93 -1.16
N PRO A 246 15.10 20.64 -0.63
CA PRO A 246 16.48 20.49 -1.07
C PRO A 246 16.96 19.04 -1.03
N GLY A 247 17.43 18.54 -2.17
CA GLY A 247 17.97 17.19 -2.32
C GLY A 247 16.93 16.07 -2.37
N LYS A 248 15.63 16.40 -2.31
CA LYS A 248 14.54 15.44 -2.49
C LYS A 248 13.71 15.81 -3.73
N ARG A 249 13.05 14.82 -4.32
CA ARG A 249 12.10 15.02 -5.41
C ARG A 249 10.92 14.07 -5.29
N THR A 250 9.78 14.51 -5.76
CA THR A 250 8.52 13.75 -5.80
C THR A 250 7.98 13.83 -7.22
N ALA A 251 7.55 12.69 -7.75
CA ALA A 251 6.84 12.63 -9.02
C ALA A 251 5.59 11.77 -8.91
N VAL A 252 4.50 12.22 -9.52
CA VAL A 252 3.25 11.48 -9.64
C VAL A 252 2.96 11.28 -11.13
N TRP A 253 2.77 10.03 -11.55
CA TRP A 253 2.49 9.68 -12.94
C TRP A 253 1.11 9.03 -13.04
N GLU A 254 0.21 9.70 -13.76
CA GLU A 254 -1.12 9.20 -14.06
C GLU A 254 -1.14 8.59 -15.45
N ILE A 255 -1.51 7.31 -15.55
CA ILE A 255 -1.54 6.58 -16.82
C ILE A 255 -2.99 6.30 -17.21
N ASP A 256 -3.45 6.95 -18.27
CA ASP A 256 -4.82 6.77 -18.77
C ASP A 256 -5.11 5.30 -19.10
N LYS A 257 -6.24 4.81 -18.59
CA LYS A 257 -6.80 3.47 -18.88
C LYS A 257 -5.82 2.33 -18.57
N ALA A 258 -4.96 2.49 -17.57
CA ALA A 258 -4.11 1.42 -17.05
C ALA A 258 -4.83 0.63 -15.96
N ASN A 259 -4.97 -0.68 -16.15
CA ASN A 259 -5.63 -1.58 -15.20
C ASN A 259 -4.74 -1.87 -13.99
N HIS A 260 -5.35 -1.90 -12.80
CA HIS A 260 -4.71 -2.18 -11.51
C HIS A 260 -3.71 -3.35 -11.55
N ARG A 261 -4.16 -4.52 -12.02
CA ARG A 261 -3.35 -5.75 -12.02
C ARG A 261 -2.29 -5.75 -13.11
N ASN A 262 -2.59 -5.14 -14.25
CA ASN A 262 -1.76 -5.21 -15.44
C ASN A 262 -0.81 -4.02 -15.60
N ILE A 263 -0.86 -3.02 -14.70
CA ILE A 263 -0.01 -1.83 -14.78
C ILE A 263 1.48 -2.18 -14.82
N VAL A 264 1.90 -3.18 -14.04
CA VAL A 264 3.30 -3.69 -14.00
C VAL A 264 3.73 -4.41 -15.28
N ARG A 265 2.78 -4.77 -16.15
CA ARG A 265 3.04 -5.36 -17.47
C ARG A 265 2.88 -4.33 -18.59
N SER A 266 2.54 -3.09 -18.26
CA SER A 266 2.35 -2.04 -19.25
C SER A 266 3.68 -1.71 -19.91
N PRO A 267 3.82 -1.86 -21.24
CA PRO A 267 5.04 -1.48 -21.94
C PRO A 267 5.32 0.03 -21.81
N VAL A 268 4.26 0.82 -21.69
CA VAL A 268 4.32 2.27 -21.50
C VAL A 268 4.96 2.61 -20.15
N LEU A 269 4.50 2.00 -19.05
CA LEU A 269 5.10 2.19 -17.72
C LEU A 269 6.57 1.76 -17.74
N MET A 270 6.85 0.58 -18.28
CA MET A 270 8.20 0.02 -18.29
C MET A 270 9.17 0.91 -19.08
N ARG A 271 8.71 1.50 -20.19
CA ARG A 271 9.48 2.47 -20.97
C ARG A 271 9.84 3.70 -20.14
N GLU A 272 8.85 4.37 -19.53
CA GLU A 272 9.09 5.61 -18.78
C GLU A 272 9.92 5.37 -17.51
N LEU A 273 9.66 4.28 -16.81
CA LEU A 273 10.43 3.90 -15.63
C LEU A 273 11.88 3.57 -16.00
N TRP A 274 12.09 2.82 -17.08
CA TRP A 274 13.43 2.52 -17.57
C TRP A 274 14.18 3.77 -17.99
N LEU A 275 13.55 4.68 -18.75
CA LEU A 275 14.14 5.96 -19.14
C LEU A 275 14.52 6.81 -17.93
N GLN A 276 13.65 6.88 -16.92
CA GLN A 276 13.91 7.64 -15.69
C GLN A 276 15.08 7.04 -14.90
N ILE A 277 15.12 5.72 -14.73
CA ILE A 277 16.22 5.02 -14.04
C ILE A 277 17.53 5.22 -14.80
N TRP A 278 17.51 5.08 -16.12
CA TRP A 278 18.69 5.26 -16.95
C TRP A 278 19.23 6.69 -16.88
N HIS A 279 18.35 7.70 -16.98
CA HIS A 279 18.71 9.10 -16.78
C HIS A 279 19.35 9.33 -15.40
N ASP A 280 18.77 8.79 -14.33
CA ASP A 280 19.24 9.02 -12.96
C ASP A 280 20.61 8.41 -12.65
N ILE A 281 21.02 7.38 -13.38
CA ILE A 281 22.31 6.71 -13.22
C ILE A 281 23.40 7.39 -14.05
N HIS A 282 23.03 8.12 -15.10
CA HIS A 282 24.00 8.68 -16.04
C HIS A 282 24.70 9.92 -15.47
N PRO A 283 26.04 10.02 -15.55
CA PRO A 283 26.78 11.16 -15.01
C PRO A 283 26.48 12.50 -15.71
N ASP A 284 26.07 12.45 -16.97
CA ASP A 284 25.80 13.62 -17.82
C ASP A 284 24.38 14.16 -17.67
N ALA A 285 23.55 13.55 -16.82
CA ALA A 285 22.18 13.98 -16.59
C ALA A 285 22.17 15.39 -15.98
N THR A 286 21.69 16.35 -16.78
CA THR A 286 21.70 17.77 -16.39
C THR A 286 20.46 18.16 -15.59
N SER A 287 19.36 17.45 -15.82
CA SER A 287 18.05 17.75 -15.27
C SER A 287 17.70 16.86 -14.06
N LYS A 288 16.62 17.19 -13.35
CA LYS A 288 16.13 16.37 -12.22
C LYS A 288 15.20 15.26 -12.67
N PHE A 289 14.63 15.31 -13.87
CA PHE A 289 13.70 14.33 -14.39
C PHE A 289 13.91 14.15 -15.89
N VAL A 290 13.76 12.93 -16.41
CA VAL A 290 13.98 12.69 -17.83
C VAL A 290 13.03 13.55 -18.68
N THR A 291 13.54 14.21 -19.73
CA THR A 291 12.71 15.02 -20.62
C THR A 291 11.57 14.20 -21.23
N LYS A 292 10.37 14.77 -21.30
CA LYS A 292 9.19 14.18 -21.95
C LYS A 292 8.89 14.79 -23.32
N ALA A 293 9.78 15.64 -23.84
CA ALA A 293 9.53 16.42 -25.05
C ALA A 293 9.31 15.54 -26.29
N LYS A 294 10.04 14.44 -26.42
CA LYS A 294 9.94 13.52 -27.56
C LYS A 294 9.98 12.08 -27.06
N ARG A 295 9.27 11.17 -27.74
CA ARG A 295 9.33 9.73 -27.52
C ARG A 295 9.46 9.03 -28.87
N GLY A 296 10.69 8.76 -29.26
CA GLY A 296 10.97 7.95 -30.45
C GLY A 296 10.78 6.45 -30.19
N PRO A 297 10.69 5.63 -31.24
CA PRO A 297 10.63 4.17 -31.10
C PRO A 297 11.94 3.65 -30.50
N LEU A 298 11.85 2.78 -29.50
CA LEU A 298 12.99 2.19 -28.79
C LEU A 298 13.13 0.69 -29.04
N ARG A 299 12.08 0.04 -29.53
CA ARG A 299 12.04 -1.36 -29.94
C ARG A 299 11.47 -1.49 -31.35
N ASP A 300 11.72 -2.62 -32.01
CA ASP A 300 11.14 -2.93 -33.32
C ASP A 300 9.59 -2.88 -33.29
N GLU A 301 8.99 -3.27 -32.17
CA GLU A 301 7.53 -3.24 -31.96
C GLU A 301 6.94 -1.82 -31.96
N ASP A 302 7.76 -0.81 -31.66
CA ASP A 302 7.35 0.59 -31.63
C ASP A 302 7.36 1.19 -33.06
N CYS A 303 7.96 0.50 -34.02
CA CYS A 303 7.93 0.84 -35.43
C CYS A 303 6.67 0.29 -36.10
N TYR A 304 5.86 1.15 -36.71
CA TYR A 304 4.66 0.75 -37.45
C TYR A 304 4.63 1.31 -38.86
N TRP A 305 3.80 0.69 -39.70
CA TRP A 305 3.59 1.11 -41.09
C TRP A 305 2.51 2.19 -41.16
N ASP A 306 2.83 3.34 -41.75
CA ASP A 306 1.86 4.38 -42.09
C ASP A 306 1.27 4.05 -43.47
N TYR A 307 0.06 3.51 -43.49
CA TYR A 307 -0.65 3.16 -44.72
C TYR A 307 -0.95 4.36 -45.61
N GLY A 308 -1.16 5.55 -45.03
CA GLY A 308 -1.43 6.76 -45.80
C GLY A 308 -0.22 7.25 -46.57
N LYS A 309 0.98 7.05 -46.01
CA LYS A 309 2.26 7.46 -46.61
C LYS A 309 3.03 6.33 -47.29
N ALA A 310 2.50 5.10 -47.24
CA ALA A 310 3.13 3.88 -47.77
C ALA A 310 4.60 3.72 -47.36
N ARG A 311 4.91 3.99 -46.08
CA ARG A 311 6.25 3.85 -45.49
C ARG A 311 6.15 3.62 -43.99
N CYS A 312 7.24 3.19 -43.35
CA CYS A 312 7.31 3.18 -41.89
C CYS A 312 7.11 4.62 -41.35
N ALA A 313 6.27 4.76 -40.32
CA ALA A 313 5.83 6.06 -39.82
C ALA A 313 7.01 6.95 -39.39
N TRP A 314 7.98 6.35 -38.70
CA TRP A 314 9.19 6.99 -38.20
C TRP A 314 10.37 6.76 -39.14
N ALA A 315 10.34 7.34 -40.33
CA ALA A 315 11.37 7.10 -41.36
C ALA A 315 12.81 7.45 -40.93
N GLU A 316 13.00 8.30 -39.93
CA GLU A 316 14.33 8.62 -39.36
C GLU A 316 14.88 7.46 -38.54
N TYR A 317 14.03 6.82 -37.72
CA TYR A 317 14.41 5.81 -36.73
C TYR A 317 14.15 4.37 -37.18
N CYS A 318 13.14 4.17 -38.02
CA CYS A 318 12.71 2.87 -38.51
C CYS A 318 13.00 2.74 -40.00
N GLU A 319 13.35 1.54 -40.43
CA GLU A 319 13.50 1.13 -41.81
C GLU A 319 12.57 -0.03 -42.13
N TYR A 320 12.17 -0.13 -43.40
CA TYR A 320 11.47 -1.31 -43.87
C TYR A 320 12.49 -2.40 -44.18
N ARG A 321 12.46 -3.48 -43.40
CA ARG A 321 13.33 -4.63 -43.53
C ARG A 321 12.52 -5.90 -43.32
N TYR A 322 12.11 -6.55 -44.41
CA TYR A 322 11.34 -7.80 -44.35
C TYR A 322 12.17 -8.96 -43.79
N LEU A 323 11.57 -9.77 -42.92
CA LEU A 323 12.07 -11.07 -42.50
C LEU A 323 11.06 -12.16 -42.83
N PHE A 324 11.56 -13.35 -43.19
CA PHE A 324 10.70 -14.49 -43.47
C PHE A 324 9.82 -14.81 -42.25
N GLY A 325 8.50 -14.75 -42.44
CA GLY A 325 7.51 -14.88 -41.36
C GLY A 325 6.73 -13.60 -41.08
N ASP A 326 7.13 -12.46 -41.64
CA ASP A 326 6.32 -11.24 -41.58
C ASP A 326 5.05 -11.41 -42.42
N VAL A 327 3.90 -11.27 -41.77
CA VAL A 327 2.55 -11.44 -42.35
C VAL A 327 1.96 -10.09 -42.77
N HIS A 328 2.37 -8.98 -42.16
CA HIS A 328 1.88 -7.64 -42.50
C HIS A 328 3.00 -6.60 -42.54
N LEU A 329 2.78 -5.50 -43.27
CA LEU A 329 3.79 -4.45 -43.52
C LEU A 329 4.38 -3.85 -42.24
N GLY A 330 3.57 -3.73 -41.19
CA GLY A 330 4.04 -3.26 -39.88
C GLY A 330 5.13 -4.15 -39.25
N GLN A 331 5.06 -5.48 -39.38
CA GLN A 331 6.09 -6.39 -38.84
C GLN A 331 7.43 -6.20 -39.54
N SER A 332 7.41 -5.73 -40.79
CA SER A 332 8.62 -5.42 -41.53
C SER A 332 9.20 -4.04 -41.22
N CYS A 333 8.53 -3.19 -40.44
CA CYS A 333 9.12 -1.95 -39.93
C CYS A 333 9.95 -2.26 -38.68
N ARG A 334 11.25 -1.99 -38.74
CA ARG A 334 12.19 -2.31 -37.66
C ARG A 334 13.11 -1.12 -37.40
N LEU A 335 13.71 -1.07 -36.22
CA LEU A 335 14.63 -0.01 -35.88
C LEU A 335 15.91 -0.08 -36.71
N LYS A 336 16.38 1.10 -37.10
CA LYS A 336 17.72 1.27 -37.63
C LYS A 336 18.74 1.04 -36.52
N ASN A 337 19.91 0.56 -36.91
CA ASN A 337 20.99 0.24 -35.99
C ASN A 337 21.63 1.53 -35.44
N SER A 338 20.99 2.19 -34.45
CA SER A 338 21.51 3.39 -33.80
C SER A 338 21.00 3.57 -32.37
N SER A 339 21.37 2.68 -31.45
CA SER A 339 20.88 2.73 -30.07
C SER A 339 21.53 3.81 -29.20
N ALA A 340 22.78 4.22 -29.46
CA ALA A 340 23.51 5.14 -28.58
C ALA A 340 23.12 6.63 -28.75
N ASN A 341 23.00 7.13 -29.99
CA ASN A 341 22.65 8.54 -30.26
C ASN A 341 21.19 8.89 -29.95
N LEU A 342 20.30 7.89 -29.90
CA LEU A 342 18.89 8.07 -29.60
C LEU A 342 18.65 8.32 -28.12
N LEU A 343 19.46 7.69 -27.25
CA LEU A 343 19.29 7.78 -25.81
C LEU A 343 19.91 9.04 -25.20
N SER A 344 20.93 9.63 -25.85
CA SER A 344 21.54 10.87 -25.37
C SER A 344 20.59 12.06 -25.34
N HIS A 345 19.48 12.02 -26.10
CA HIS A 345 18.42 13.03 -26.01
C HIS A 345 17.67 12.99 -24.66
N TYR A 346 17.76 11.87 -23.93
CA TYR A 346 17.10 11.68 -22.64
C TYR A 346 18.02 11.95 -21.44
N LEU A 347 19.19 12.58 -21.65
CA LEU A 347 20.11 13.07 -20.62
C LEU A 347 20.03 14.60 -20.53
#